data_AF-A0A5E4T4G3-F1
#
_entry.id   AF-A0A5E4T4G3-F1
#
_cell.length_a   1.000
_cell.length_b   1.000
_cell.length_c   1.000
_cell.angle_alpha   90.00
_cell.angle_beta   90.00
_cell.angle_gamma   90.00
#
_symmetry.space_group_name_H-M   'P 1'
#
loop_
_entity.id
_entity.type
_entity.pdbx_description
1 polymer ?
#
loop_
_entity_poly.entity_id
_entity_poly.type
_entity_poly.pdbx_seq_one_letter_code
_entity_poly.pdbx_strand_id
1 'polypeptide(L)'
;MLRKNPRGNYSVMHETSFVAPTAILCGQIIVGENLFISRETDLMTIPKVAVDACGFSESVSRMNVQLARAYRRIQNEFLRRRMGPMRAYERG
;
A
#
# COMPACT_ATOMS: atom_id res chain seq x y z
N MET A 1 -7.79 -4.02 -18.13
CA MET A 1 -8.54 -3.35 -17.04
C MET A 1 -7.74 -3.32 -15.74
N LEU A 2 -7.59 -2.15 -15.11
CA LEU A 2 -6.97 -2.00 -13.78
C LEU A 2 -8.02 -2.12 -12.68
N ARG A 3 -7.86 -3.06 -11.74
CA ARG A 3 -8.79 -3.27 -10.64
C ARG A 3 -8.17 -2.84 -9.31
N LYS A 4 -8.94 -2.08 -8.52
CA LYS A 4 -8.55 -1.73 -7.14
C LYS A 4 -8.37 -2.98 -6.29
N ASN A 5 -7.37 -2.96 -5.42
CA ASN A 5 -7.22 -3.98 -4.38
C ASN A 5 -8.27 -3.78 -3.25
N PRO A 6 -8.41 -4.74 -2.31
CA PRO A 6 -9.33 -4.59 -1.16
C PRO A 6 -9.05 -3.38 -0.25
N ARG A 7 -7.87 -2.76 -0.37
CA ARG A 7 -7.48 -1.53 0.33
C ARG A 7 -7.79 -0.25 -0.46
N GLY A 8 -8.33 -0.38 -1.68
CA GLY A 8 -8.71 0.73 -2.55
C GLY A 8 -7.62 1.24 -3.51
N ASN A 9 -6.44 0.62 -3.54
CA ASN A 9 -5.31 1.07 -4.35
C ASN A 9 -5.38 0.56 -5.78
N TYR A 10 -5.06 1.42 -6.75
CA TYR A 10 -4.77 1.01 -8.13
C TYR A 10 -3.31 0.56 -8.28
N SER A 11 -3.05 -0.20 -9.34
CA SER A 11 -1.68 -0.48 -9.81
C SER A 11 -1.04 0.78 -10.39
N VAL A 12 0.28 0.88 -10.30
CA VAL A 12 1.08 2.01 -10.81
C VAL A 12 1.79 1.58 -12.09
N MET A 13 1.71 2.41 -13.13
CA MET A 13 2.26 2.13 -14.46
C MET A 13 3.37 3.15 -14.78
N HIS A 14 4.49 2.67 -15.31
CA HIS A 14 5.45 3.53 -15.98
C HIS A 14 4.86 4.09 -17.29
N GLU A 15 5.20 5.32 -17.65
CA GLU A 15 4.66 6.03 -18.82
C GLU A 15 4.99 5.38 -20.16
N THR A 16 6.14 4.69 -20.26
CA THR A 16 6.55 3.96 -21.46
C THR A 16 5.93 2.57 -21.59
N SER A 17 5.12 2.15 -20.63
CA SER A 17 4.58 0.79 -20.56
C SER A 17 3.11 0.72 -20.92
N PHE A 18 2.72 -0.37 -21.57
CA PHE A 18 1.37 -0.54 -22.11
C PHE A 18 0.70 -1.81 -21.57
N VAL A 19 -0.52 -1.66 -21.08
CA VAL A 19 -1.37 -2.77 -20.63
C VAL A 19 -2.51 -2.92 -21.62
N ALA A 20 -2.56 -4.06 -22.30
CA ALA A 20 -3.61 -4.36 -23.26
C ALA A 20 -4.99 -4.35 -22.56
N PRO A 21 -6.05 -3.93 -23.25
CA PRO A 21 -7.41 -3.93 -22.69
C PRO A 21 -7.85 -5.30 -22.15
N THR A 22 -7.33 -6.38 -22.74
CA THR A 22 -7.58 -7.78 -22.42
C THR A 22 -6.89 -8.28 -21.14
N ALA A 23 -5.86 -7.58 -20.64
CA ALA A 23 -5.15 -7.94 -19.42
C ALA A 23 -5.89 -7.39 -18.19
N ILE A 24 -5.94 -8.17 -17.10
CA ILE A 24 -6.50 -7.73 -15.82
C ILE A 24 -5.37 -7.66 -14.79
N LEU A 25 -5.12 -6.46 -14.26
CA LEU A 25 -4.19 -6.26 -13.14
C LEU A 25 -4.99 -6.03 -11.86
N CYS A 26 -4.79 -6.94 -10.89
CA CYS A 26 -5.41 -6.90 -9.58
C CYS A 26 -4.31 -6.77 -8.52
N GLY A 27 -4.41 -5.78 -7.63
CA GLY A 27 -3.46 -5.60 -6.54
C GLY A 27 -2.58 -4.35 -6.67
N GLN A 28 -1.62 -4.21 -5.75
CA GLN A 28 -0.62 -3.15 -5.77
C GLN A 28 0.58 -3.60 -6.62
N ILE A 29 0.35 -3.69 -7.93
CA ILE A 29 1.36 -4.03 -8.93
C ILE A 29 2.04 -2.74 -9.38
N ILE A 30 3.37 -2.78 -9.52
CA ILE A 30 4.18 -1.71 -10.10
C ILE A 30 4.74 -2.25 -11.41
N VAL A 31 4.41 -1.60 -12.53
CA VAL A 31 4.92 -1.96 -13.86
C VAL A 31 6.04 -1.01 -14.21
N GLY A 32 7.25 -1.56 -14.40
CA GLY A 32 8.46 -0.82 -14.78
C GLY A 32 8.46 -0.39 -16.25
N GLU A 33 9.59 0.15 -16.72
CA GLU A 33 9.81 0.69 -18.06
C GLU A 33 9.73 -0.35 -19.20
N ASN A 34 9.20 0.08 -20.35
CA ASN A 34 9.23 -0.66 -21.63
C ASN A 34 8.59 -2.06 -21.56
N LEU A 35 7.54 -2.20 -20.75
CA LEU A 35 6.81 -3.46 -20.59
C LEU A 35 5.50 -3.44 -21.38
N PHE A 36 5.21 -4.55 -22.06
CA PHE A 36 3.93 -4.82 -22.68
C PHE A 36 3.22 -5.98 -21.96
N ILE A 37 2.05 -5.72 -21.39
CA ILE A 37 1.26 -6.72 -20.65
C ILE A 37 -0.07 -6.98 -21.36
N SER A 38 -0.23 -8.18 -21.91
CA SER A 38 -1.48 -8.71 -22.45
C SER A 38 -1.94 -9.95 -21.68
N ARG A 39 -3.05 -10.56 -22.10
CA ARG A 39 -3.54 -11.82 -21.51
C ARG A 39 -2.56 -12.98 -21.76
N GLU A 40 -1.82 -12.90 -22.87
CA GLU A 40 -0.87 -13.90 -23.33
C GLU A 40 0.54 -13.66 -22.76
N THR A 41 0.77 -12.51 -22.11
CA THR A 41 2.05 -12.23 -21.45
C THR A 41 2.30 -13.27 -20.36
N ASP A 42 3.32 -14.09 -20.58
CA ASP A 42 3.81 -15.01 -19.57
C ASP A 42 4.46 -14.23 -18.43
N LEU A 43 3.77 -14.16 -17.29
CA LEU A 43 4.25 -13.49 -16.09
C LEU A 43 5.54 -14.09 -15.53
N MET A 44 5.94 -15.29 -15.96
CA MET A 44 7.21 -15.94 -15.61
C MET A 44 8.39 -15.36 -16.40
N THR A 45 8.14 -14.73 -17.55
CA THR A 45 9.16 -14.10 -18.39
C THR A 45 9.47 -12.65 -17.98
N ILE A 46 8.56 -12.02 -17.22
CA ILE A 46 8.77 -10.68 -16.67
C ILE A 46 9.82 -10.77 -15.57
N PRO A 47 10.92 -9.99 -15.64
CA PRO A 47 11.92 -9.92 -14.58
C PRO A 47 11.24 -9.62 -13.25
N LYS A 48 11.27 -10.59 -12.33
CA LYS A 48 10.78 -10.35 -10.98
C LYS A 48 11.71 -9.34 -10.33
N VAL A 49 11.11 -8.35 -9.67
CA VAL A 49 11.86 -7.40 -8.85
C VAL A 49 12.73 -8.23 -7.90
N ALA A 50 14.04 -7.95 -7.91
CA ALA A 50 14.98 -8.66 -7.07
C ALA A 50 14.57 -8.51 -5.59
N VAL A 51 14.90 -9.52 -4.79
CA VAL A 51 14.51 -9.59 -3.37
C VAL A 51 15.05 -8.38 -2.59
N ASP A 52 16.14 -7.76 -3.06
CA ASP A 52 16.73 -6.54 -2.47
C ASP A 52 15.81 -5.31 -2.55
N ALA A 53 15.13 -5.09 -3.68
CA ALA A 53 14.19 -4.00 -3.89
C ALA A 53 12.84 -4.28 -3.18
N CYS A 54 12.49 -5.56 -3.00
CA CYS A 54 11.45 -5.94 -2.03
C CYS A 54 11.86 -5.58 -0.59
N GLY A 55 13.13 -5.78 -0.21
CA GLY A 55 13.67 -5.41 1.10
C GLY A 55 13.62 -3.90 1.37
N PHE A 56 13.92 -3.07 0.37
CA PHE A 56 13.76 -1.62 0.48
C PHE A 56 12.30 -1.22 0.71
N SER A 57 11.39 -1.74 -0.11
CA SER A 57 9.95 -1.46 0.01
C SER A 57 9.38 -1.94 1.35
N GLU A 58 9.86 -3.06 1.86
CA GLU A 58 9.47 -3.62 3.14
C GLU A 58 9.99 -2.77 4.31
N SER A 59 11.23 -2.30 4.24
CA SER A 59 11.83 -1.39 5.22
C SER A 59 11.04 -0.08 5.32
N VAL A 60 10.77 0.58 4.18
CA VAL A 60 9.96 1.81 4.12
C VAL A 60 8.56 1.56 4.68
N SER A 61 7.94 0.44 4.31
CA SER A 61 6.61 0.08 4.80
C SER A 61 6.58 -0.14 6.31
N ARG A 62 7.59 -0.82 6.88
CA ARG A 62 7.72 -1.01 8.33
C ARG A 62 7.87 0.32 9.07
N MET A 63 8.74 1.20 8.57
CA MET A 63 8.99 2.50 9.19
C MET A 63 7.73 3.39 9.15
N ASN A 64 7.01 3.42 8.02
CA ASN A 64 5.76 4.17 7.90
C ASN A 64 4.69 3.66 8.88
N VAL A 65 4.55 2.34 9.04
CA VAL A 65 3.63 1.75 10.03
C VAL A 65 4.03 2.12 11.46
N GLN A 66 5.33 2.13 11.78
CA GLN A 66 5.82 2.55 13.09
C GLN A 66 5.52 4.02 13.37
N LEU A 67 5.77 4.91 12.40
CA LEU A 67 5.47 6.34 12.51
C LEU A 67 3.98 6.59 12.73
N ALA A 68 3.11 5.98 11.90
CA ALA A 68 1.67 6.12 12.05
C ALA A 68 1.18 5.66 13.44
N ARG A 69 1.74 4.56 13.97
CA ARG A 69 1.45 4.08 15.34
C ARG A 69 1.93 5.07 16.40
N ALA A 70 3.11 5.65 16.24
CA ALA A 70 3.67 6.63 17.17
C ALA A 70 2.81 7.91 17.21
N TYR A 71 2.45 8.45 16.05
CA TYR A 71 1.57 9.63 15.98
C TYR A 71 0.22 9.38 16.64
N ARG A 72 -0.39 8.21 16.41
CA ARG A 72 -1.67 7.84 17.05
C ARG A 72 -1.55 7.74 18.57
N ARG A 73 -0.42 7.28 19.10
CA ARG A 73 -0.17 7.25 20.56
C ARG A 73 -0.09 8.66 21.13
N ILE A 74 0.69 9.55 20.51
CA ILE A 74 0.84 10.95 20.93
C ILE A 74 -0.52 11.65 20.90
N GLN A 75 -1.29 11.45 19.82
CA GLN A 75 -2.63 12.02 19.69
C GLN A 75 -3.57 11.50 20.80
N ASN A 76 -3.57 10.20 21.08
CA ASN A 76 -4.38 9.62 22.15
C ASN A 76 -3.97 10.15 23.53
N GLU A 77 -2.66 10.32 23.76
CA GLU A 77 -2.15 10.91 24.99
C GLU A 77 -2.58 12.37 25.14
N PHE A 78 -2.49 13.15 24.07
CA PHE A 78 -2.95 14.54 24.04
C PHE A 78 -4.46 14.63 24.32
N LEU A 79 -5.26 13.77 23.68
CA LEU A 79 -6.70 13.66 23.94
C LEU A 79 -6.99 13.29 25.39
N ARG A 80 -6.26 12.32 25.97
CA ARG A 80 -6.40 11.94 27.39
C ARG A 80 -6.07 13.09 28.34
N ARG A 81 -4.98 13.82 28.07
CA ARG A 81 -4.58 14.99 28.88
C ARG A 81 -5.60 16.13 28.77
N ARG A 82 -6.22 16.31 27.60
CA ARG A 82 -7.20 17.38 27.35
C ARG A 82 -8.60 17.07 27.88
N MET A 83 -9.00 15.79 27.89
CA MET A 83 -10.31 15.34 28.38
C MET A 83 -10.37 15.17 29.91
N GLY A 84 -9.24 15.28 30.63
CA GLY A 84 -9.17 14.98 32.07
C GLY A 84 -9.52 13.52 32.38
N PRO A 85 -9.50 13.08 33.66
CA PRO A 85 -10.09 11.80 34.02
C PRO A 85 -11.58 11.86 33.65
N MET A 86 -11.97 11.10 32.64
CA MET A 86 -13.38 10.87 32.34
C MET A 86 -13.95 10.21 33.60
N ARG A 87 -14.63 10.99 34.45
CA ARG A 87 -15.43 10.42 35.52
C ARG A 87 -16.42 9.52 34.80
N ALA A 88 -16.28 8.22 35.01
CA ALA A 88 -17.29 7.26 34.63
C ALA A 88 -18.60 7.83 35.19
N TYR A 89 -19.53 8.17 34.31
CA TYR A 89 -20.88 8.50 34.70
C TYR A 89 -21.44 7.21 35.30
N GLU A 90 -21.34 7.10 36.62
CA GLU A 90 -21.90 6.00 37.38
C GLU A 90 -23.41 6.01 37.17
N ARG A 91 -23.94 4.81 36.93
CA ARG A 91 -25.35 4.46 36.92
C ARG A 91 -26.13 5.24 37.98
N GLY A 92 -27.12 5.99 37.53
CA GLY A 92 -28.26 6.50 38.30
C GLY A 92 -29.51 6.28 37.47
#